data_AF-A0A966XI49-F1
#
_entry.id   AF-A0A966XI49-F1
#
_cell.length_a   1.000
_cell.length_b   1.000
_cell.length_c   1.000
_cell.angle_alpha   90.00
_cell.angle_beta   90.00
_cell.angle_gamma   90.00
#
_symmetry.space_group_name_H-M   'P 1'
#
loop_
_entity.id
_entity.type
_entity.pdbx_description
1 polymer ?
#
loop_
_entity_poly.entity_id
_entity_poly.type
_entity_poly.pdbx_seq_one_letter_code
_entity_poly.pdbx_strand_id
1 'polypeptide(L)' 'MAISSLAYLGVRSDFLDDWQDFASGLLGMQAFDRGGKTLSFRMDDRVQRLVVSDEPGETLAFIGWEVSH' A
#
# COMPACT_ATOMS: atom_id res chain seq x y z
N MET A 1 -9.11 -17.98 15.55
CA MET A 1 -8.51 -17.09 14.54
C MET A 1 -9.57 -16.71 13.51
N ALA A 2 -10.34 -15.66 13.81
CA ALA A 2 -11.30 -15.08 12.87
C ALA A 2 -10.69 -13.83 12.22
N ILE A 3 -11.10 -13.47 11.01
CA ILE A 3 -10.69 -12.20 10.39
C ILE A 3 -11.36 -11.05 11.15
N SER A 4 -10.57 -10.07 11.58
CA SER A 4 -11.06 -8.89 12.29
C SER A 4 -11.17 -7.66 11.38
N SER A 5 -10.19 -7.44 10.51
CA SER A 5 -10.15 -6.26 9.65
C SER A 5 -9.25 -6.43 8.42
N LEU A 6 -9.38 -5.52 7.47
CA LEU A 6 -8.38 -5.35 6.41
C LEU A 6 -7.10 -4.75 7.01
N ALA A 7 -5.97 -5.42 6.84
CA ALA A 7 -4.68 -4.94 7.30
C ALA A 7 -4.02 -4.04 6.25
N TYR A 8 -3.76 -4.58 5.05
CA TYR A 8 -3.04 -3.87 3.99
C TYR A 8 -3.40 -4.38 2.59
N LEU A 9 -3.18 -3.53 1.59
CA LEU A 9 -3.40 -3.80 0.18
C LEU A 9 -2.11 -3.65 -0.62
N GLY A 10 -1.86 -4.55 -1.56
CA GLY A 10 -0.78 -4.44 -2.54
C GLY A 10 -1.32 -4.37 -3.95
N VAL A 11 -0.85 -3.43 -4.74
CA VAL A 11 -1.14 -3.30 -6.18
C VAL A 11 0.15 -3.24 -7.00
N ARG A 12 0.06 -3.62 -8.26
CA ARG A 12 1.14 -3.44 -9.25
C ARG A 12 0.81 -2.25 -10.13
N SER A 13 1.82 -1.45 -10.43
CA SER A 13 1.71 -0.33 -11.36
C SER A 13 3.11 0.10 -11.81
N ASP A 14 3.20 0.52 -13.07
CA ASP A 14 4.36 1.23 -13.62
C ASP A 14 4.24 2.76 -13.50
N PHE A 15 3.13 3.28 -12.96
CA PHE A 15 2.89 4.71 -12.72
C PHE A 15 3.19 5.11 -11.27
N LEU A 16 4.41 4.84 -10.79
CA LEU A 16 4.77 5.08 -9.37
C LEU A 16 4.64 6.54 -8.95
N ASP A 17 5.00 7.49 -9.81
CA ASP A 17 4.91 8.92 -9.51
C ASP A 17 3.44 9.36 -9.34
N ASP A 18 2.52 8.86 -10.19
CA ASP A 18 1.08 9.13 -10.08
C ASP A 18 0.52 8.58 -8.76
N TRP A 19 0.96 7.37 -8.37
CA TRP A 19 0.60 6.77 -7.07
C TRP A 19 1.13 7.57 -5.89
N GLN A 20 2.36 8.09 -5.99
CA GLN A 20 2.97 8.93 -4.97
C GLN A 20 2.19 10.24 -4.79
N ASP A 21 1.81 10.90 -5.88
CA ASP A 21 1.05 12.15 -5.86
C ASP A 21 -0.38 11.92 -5.37
N PHE A 22 -1.02 10.85 -5.81
CA PHE A 22 -2.37 10.48 -5.36
C PHE A 22 -2.39 10.15 -3.85
N ALA A 23 -1.54 9.23 -3.39
CA ALA A 23 -1.57 8.76 -2.01
C ALA A 23 -1.15 9.85 -1.02
N SER A 24 -0.06 10.58 -1.28
CA SER A 24 0.41 11.61 -0.35
C SER A 24 -0.19 13.00 -0.59
N GLY A 25 -0.45 13.37 -1.84
CA GLY A 25 -0.97 14.69 -2.20
C GLY A 25 -2.49 14.81 -2.07
N LEU A 26 -3.25 13.75 -2.39
CA LEU A 26 -4.70 13.76 -2.30
C LEU A 26 -5.22 13.04 -1.05
N LEU A 27 -4.76 11.81 -0.80
CA LEU A 27 -5.28 11.01 0.33
C LEU A 27 -4.64 11.36 1.68
N GLY A 28 -3.58 12.17 1.69
CA GLY A 28 -2.86 12.55 2.92
C GLY A 28 -2.12 11.38 3.58
N MET A 29 -1.84 10.31 2.83
CA MET A 29 -1.07 9.18 3.34
C MET A 29 0.41 9.53 3.46
N GLN A 30 1.04 9.06 4.54
CA GLN A 30 2.47 9.20 4.71
C GLN A 30 3.22 8.12 3.91
N ALA A 31 4.02 8.53 2.94
CA ALA A 31 5.03 7.68 2.31
C ALA A 31 6.24 7.51 3.26
N PHE A 32 6.76 6.30 3.43
CA PHE A 32 7.88 6.06 4.35
C PHE A 32 8.94 5.08 3.84
N ASP A 33 8.74 4.44 2.68
CA ASP A 33 9.76 3.63 2.02
C ASP A 33 9.88 4.00 0.55
N ARG A 34 11.12 4.26 0.13
CA ARG A 34 11.52 4.56 -1.25
C ARG A 34 12.66 3.62 -1.71
N GLY A 35 12.85 2.50 -1.00
CA GLY A 35 13.86 1.50 -1.27
C GLY A 35 13.56 0.67 -2.52
N GLY A 36 13.92 1.21 -3.69
CA GLY A 36 14.02 0.43 -4.93
C GLY A 36 12.74 0.38 -5.76
N LYS A 37 11.95 -0.69 -5.63
CA LYS A 37 10.85 -1.05 -6.55
C LYS A 37 9.46 -0.98 -5.92
N THR A 38 9.31 -0.29 -4.80
CA THR A 38 8.05 -0.31 -4.07
C THR A 38 7.82 1.00 -3.34
N LEU A 39 6.58 1.48 -3.38
CA LEU A 39 6.09 2.60 -2.58
C LEU A 39 5.20 2.06 -1.47
N SER A 40 5.50 2.43 -0.23
CA SER A 40 4.73 2.02 0.94
C SER A 40 4.15 3.24 1.64
N PHE A 41 2.84 3.18 1.88
CA PHE A 41 2.06 4.25 2.48
C PHE A 41 1.35 3.78 3.74
N ARG A 42 1.25 4.67 4.72
CA ARG A 42 0.45 4.48 5.95
C ARG A 42 -0.47 5.66 6.19
N MET A 43 -1.54 5.42 6.93
CA MET A 43 -2.52 6.45 7.31
C MET A 43 -2.80 6.51 8.82
N ASP A 44 -2.25 5.56 9.58
CA ASP A 44 -2.48 5.36 11.01
C ASP A 44 -1.26 4.73 11.67
N ASP A 45 -1.43 4.22 12.89
CA ASP A 45 -0.35 3.63 13.70
C ASP A 45 0.17 2.30 13.15
N ARG A 46 -0.39 1.76 12.06
CA ARG A 46 0.16 0.58 11.40
C ARG A 46 1.36 0.96 10.54
N VAL A 47 2.29 0.02 10.40
CA VAL A 47 3.51 0.23 9.61
C VAL A 47 3.18 0.56 8.16
N GLN A 48 2.22 -0.14 7.54
CA GLN A 48 1.81 0.06 6.15
C GLN A 48 0.33 -0.29 5.95
N ARG A 49 -0.32 0.40 5.01
CA ARG A 49 -1.71 0.18 4.58
C ARG A 49 -1.83 -0.06 3.08
N LEU A 50 -1.02 0.62 2.27
CA LEU A 50 -0.99 0.47 0.82
C LEU A 50 0.46 0.28 0.35
N VAL A 51 0.65 -0.67 -0.56
CA VAL A 51 1.92 -0.98 -1.19
C VAL A 51 1.72 -0.98 -2.70
N VAL A 52 2.57 -0.26 -3.44
CA VAL A 52 2.58 -0.23 -4.90
C VAL A 52 3.92 -0.79 -5.36
N SER A 53 3.93 -1.93 -6.07
CA SER A 53 5.15 -2.48 -6.65
C SER A 53 5.33 -2.07 -8.10
N ASP A 54 6.57 -1.74 -8.46
CA ASP A 54 7.03 -1.41 -9.81
C ASP A 54 7.11 -2.67 -10.67
N GLU A 55 5.94 -3.11 -11.12
CA GLU A 55 5.73 -4.25 -11.98
C GLU A 55 4.70 -3.88 -13.05
N PRO A 56 4.94 -4.23 -14.33
CA PRO A 56 3.99 -3.93 -15.39
C PRO A 56 2.61 -4.56 -15.15
N GLY A 57 1.57 -3.76 -15.40
CA GLY A 57 0.18 -4.17 -15.35
C GLY A 57 -0.55 -3.72 -14.09
N GLU A 58 -1.62 -2.95 -14.29
CA GLU A 58 -2.52 -2.50 -13.23
C GLU A 58 -3.33 -3.68 -12.67
N THR A 59 -2.93 -4.19 -11.51
CA THR A 59 -3.65 -5.30 -10.88
C THR A 59 -3.52 -5.30 -9.37
N LEU A 60 -4.52 -5.91 -8.73
CA LEU A 60 -4.45 -6.29 -7.34
C LEU A 60 -3.40 -7.40 -7.16
N ALA A 61 -2.36 -7.14 -6.38
CA ALA A 61 -1.29 -8.09 -6.11
C ALA A 61 -1.61 -8.98 -4.90
N PHE A 62 -2.01 -8.37 -3.78
CA PHE A 62 -2.30 -9.08 -2.54
C PHE A 62 -3.22 -8.28 -1.61
N ILE A 63 -3.89 -9.01 -0.71
CA ILE A 63 -4.68 -8.46 0.40
C ILE A 63 -4.22 -9.15 1.68
N GLY A 64 -3.84 -8.36 2.68
CA GLY A 64 -3.52 -8.83 4.03
C GLY A 64 -4.67 -8.59 4.99
N TRP A 65 -4.95 -9.58 5.85
CA TRP A 65 -6.02 -9.51 6.85
C TRP A 65 -5.44 -9.52 8.26
N GLU A 66 -6.02 -8.70 9.14
CA GLU A 66 -5.81 -8.83 10.57
C GLU A 66 -6.70 -9.96 11.09
N VAL A 67 -6.16 -10.78 11.99
CA VAL A 67 -6.89 -11.89 12.61
C VAL A 67 -6.96 -11.69 14.11
N SER A 68 -8.04 -12.18 14.71
CA SER A 68 -8.14 -12.27 16.16
C SER A 68 -6.99 -13.11 16.71
N HIS A 69 -6.39 -12.65 17.80
CA HIS A 69 -5.45 -13.46 18.59
C HIS A 69 -6.07 -14.79 19.03
#